data_AF-A0A3Q7IY51-F1
#
_entry.id   AF-A0A3Q7IY51-F1
#
_cell.length_a   1.000
_cell.length_b   1.000
_cell.length_c   1.000
_cell.angle_alpha   90.00
_cell.angle_beta   90.00
_cell.angle_gamma   90.00
#
_symmetry.space_group_name_H-M   'P 1'
#
loop_
_entity.id
_entity.type
_entity.pdbx_description
1 polymer ?
#
loop_
_entity_poly.entity_id
_entity_poly.type
_entity_poly.pdbx_seq_one_letter_code
_entity_poly.pdbx_strand_id
1 'polypeptide(L)'
;MILQASISSIKCNTRMLICNQLYKIQQLIIEKMWSVHHIIGTDVFKEDREEDLDEAWMNSVLQKCLGEIEQDSDFTAEDFCLQAIITIEKKLKTQRVPIIVGGSNSYIQKLVEDPVLMFKYKYDSCFIWIDIEQSFLNRRVDMRVDQMVKAVNFWLVDEVRQIFIRDADYNKGI
;
A
#
# COMPACT_ATOMS: atom_id res chain seq x y z
N MET A 1 18.99 -19.15 14.13
CA MET A 1 17.64 -19.43 14.70
C MET A 1 16.60 -19.20 13.61
N ILE A 2 15.54 -20.01 13.56
CA ILE A 2 14.49 -19.94 12.52
C ILE A 2 13.86 -18.54 12.44
N LEU A 3 13.55 -17.93 13.59
CA LEU A 3 12.95 -16.58 13.66
C LEU A 3 13.79 -15.51 12.94
N GLN A 4 15.10 -15.48 13.16
CA GLN A 4 15.99 -14.50 12.51
C GLN A 4 16.07 -14.69 11.00
N ALA A 5 16.04 -15.95 10.53
CA ALA A 5 15.97 -16.25 9.11
C ALA A 5 14.63 -15.78 8.50
N SER A 6 13.50 -16.01 9.20
CA SER A 6 12.17 -15.55 8.78
C SER A 6 12.08 -14.03 8.69
N ILE A 7 12.59 -13.30 9.70
CA ILE A 7 12.65 -11.83 9.69
C ILE A 7 13.45 -11.33 8.49
N SER A 8 14.61 -11.94 8.23
CA SER A 8 15.46 -11.59 7.09
C SER A 8 14.74 -11.84 5.75
N SER A 9 14.01 -12.95 5.63
CA SER A 9 13.20 -13.24 4.44
C SER A 9 12.08 -12.23 4.25
N ILE A 10 11.37 -11.81 5.30
CA ILE A 10 10.34 -10.76 5.22
C ILE A 10 10.95 -9.47 4.68
N LYS A 11 12.08 -9.02 5.25
CA LYS A 11 12.80 -7.83 4.77
C LYS A 11 13.20 -7.93 3.30
N CYS A 12 13.76 -9.05 2.87
CA CYS A 12 14.11 -9.29 1.47
C CYS A 12 12.88 -9.23 0.56
N ASN A 13 11.79 -9.90 0.93
CA ASN A 13 10.56 -9.91 0.14
C ASN A 13 9.92 -8.53 0.03
N THR A 14 9.88 -7.76 1.12
CA THR A 14 9.34 -6.39 1.10
C THR A 14 10.19 -5.46 0.24
N ARG A 15 11.52 -5.58 0.28
CA ARG A 15 12.41 -4.83 -0.63
C ARG A 15 12.20 -5.19 -2.10
N MET A 16 12.02 -6.49 -2.40
CA MET A 16 11.67 -6.93 -3.76
C MET A 16 10.33 -6.38 -4.22
N LEU A 17 9.33 -6.36 -3.33
CA LEU A 17 8.03 -5.76 -3.62
C LEU A 17 8.17 -4.28 -3.99
N ILE A 18 8.98 -3.52 -3.24
CA ILE A 18 9.25 -2.10 -3.52
C ILE A 18 9.87 -1.92 -4.91
N CYS A 19 10.90 -2.70 -5.24
CA CYS A 19 11.50 -2.67 -6.58
C CYS A 19 10.47 -2.97 -7.68
N ASN A 20 9.59 -3.95 -7.45
CA ASN A 20 8.53 -4.30 -8.39
C ASN A 20 7.48 -3.19 -8.53
N GLN A 21 7.13 -2.50 -7.43
CA GLN A 21 6.21 -1.36 -7.52
C GLN A 21 6.85 -0.18 -8.26
N LEU A 22 8.14 0.10 -8.04
CA LEU A 22 8.88 1.11 -8.78
C LEU A 22 8.87 0.80 -10.29
N TYR A 23 9.16 -0.45 -10.66
CA TYR A 23 9.11 -0.89 -12.05
C TYR A 23 7.71 -0.66 -12.67
N LYS A 24 6.64 -1.01 -11.94
CA LYS A 24 5.27 -0.77 -12.41
C LYS A 24 4.95 0.71 -12.61
N ILE A 25 5.39 1.59 -11.72
CA ILE A 25 5.20 3.05 -11.86
C ILE A 25 5.94 3.54 -13.11
N GLN A 26 7.19 3.12 -13.32
CA GLN A 26 7.97 3.48 -14.50
C GLN A 26 7.27 3.05 -15.79
N GLN A 27 6.66 1.86 -15.81
CA GLN A 27 5.89 1.35 -16.95
C GLN A 27 4.63 2.19 -17.20
N LEU A 28 3.91 2.62 -16.16
CA LEU A 28 2.75 3.51 -16.31
C LEU A 28 3.16 4.86 -16.92
N ILE A 29 4.32 5.40 -16.53
CA ILE A 29 4.84 6.65 -17.07
C ILE A 29 5.25 6.48 -18.54
N ILE A 30 6.06 5.46 -18.83
CA ILE A 30 6.72 5.32 -20.15
C ILE A 30 5.75 4.75 -21.18
N GLU A 31 5.04 3.67 -20.84
CA GLU A 31 4.24 2.91 -21.82
C GLU A 31 2.80 3.41 -21.90
N LYS A 32 2.24 3.87 -20.78
CA LYS A 32 0.87 4.42 -20.72
C LYS A 32 0.82 5.93 -20.81
N MET A 33 1.99 6.58 -20.90
CA MET A 33 2.14 8.04 -21.02
C MET A 33 1.43 8.80 -19.89
N TRP A 34 1.45 8.27 -18.67
CA TRP A 34 0.85 8.96 -17.53
C TRP A 34 1.64 10.24 -17.23
N SER A 35 0.94 11.37 -17.16
CA SER A 35 1.50 12.63 -16.67
C SER A 35 1.60 12.58 -15.15
N VAL A 36 2.72 12.04 -14.65
CA VAL A 36 2.98 11.88 -13.21
C VAL A 36 3.88 13.01 -12.72
N HIS A 37 3.43 13.70 -11.68
CA HIS A 37 4.24 14.65 -10.93
C HIS A 37 5.13 13.89 -9.94
N HIS A 38 6.44 13.87 -10.21
CA HIS A 38 7.44 13.21 -9.37
C HIS A 38 7.92 14.17 -8.28
N ILE A 39 7.74 13.76 -7.02
CA ILE A 39 8.13 14.53 -5.83
C ILE A 39 9.15 13.70 -5.06
N ILE A 40 10.37 14.21 -4.92
CA ILE A 40 11.42 13.55 -4.14
C ILE A 40 11.27 13.97 -2.67
N GLY A 41 10.91 13.01 -1.82
CA GLY A 41 10.69 13.21 -0.40
C GLY A 41 11.90 12.91 0.48
N THR A 42 13.03 12.44 -0.09
CA THR A 42 14.19 11.94 0.69
C THR A 42 14.62 12.89 1.82
N ASP A 43 14.67 14.19 1.56
CA ASP A 43 15.10 15.19 2.55
C ASP A 43 14.15 15.32 3.75
N VAL A 44 12.86 15.05 3.57
CA VAL A 44 11.85 15.05 4.65
C VAL A 44 12.08 13.90 5.62
N PHE A 45 12.68 12.80 5.15
CA PHE A 45 12.90 11.59 5.92
C PHE A 45 14.33 11.43 6.44
N LYS A 46 15.19 12.45 6.30
CA LYS A 46 16.58 12.44 6.80
C LYS A 46 16.69 12.53 8.32
N GLU A 47 15.69 13.12 8.98
CA GLU A 47 15.62 13.13 10.44
C GLU A 47 14.97 11.82 10.89
N ASP A 48 15.79 10.86 11.34
CA ASP A 48 15.38 9.63 12.02
C ASP A 48 14.68 9.97 13.35
N ARG A 49 13.51 10.63 13.30
CA ARG A 49 12.63 10.79 14.47
C ARG A 49 11.93 9.47 14.69
N GLU A 50 12.49 8.70 15.63
CA GLU A 50 12.20 7.28 15.82
C GLU A 50 10.95 6.99 16.67
N GLU A 51 10.26 8.00 17.22
CA GLU A 51 9.27 7.74 18.28
C GLU A 51 7.89 8.39 18.01
N ASP A 52 6.85 7.64 18.40
CA ASP A 52 5.43 7.99 18.59
C ASP A 52 4.44 8.04 17.41
N LEU A 53 4.86 7.89 16.16
CA LEU A 53 3.89 7.89 15.04
C LEU A 53 3.10 6.58 14.92
N ASP A 54 3.61 5.46 15.45
CA ASP A 54 3.00 4.14 15.24
C ASP A 54 1.70 3.95 16.03
N GLU A 55 1.60 4.42 17.28
CA GLU A 55 0.36 4.32 18.07
C GLU A 55 -0.71 5.27 17.56
N ALA A 56 -0.34 6.51 17.24
CA ALA A 56 -1.25 7.47 16.63
C ALA A 56 -1.74 6.99 15.25
N TRP A 57 -0.86 6.40 14.43
CA TRP A 57 -1.24 5.81 13.14
C TRP A 57 -2.15 4.59 13.31
N MET A 58 -1.85 3.69 14.26
CA MET A 58 -2.73 2.56 14.58
C MET A 58 -4.12 3.02 15.00
N ASN A 59 -4.21 3.96 15.94
CA ASN A 59 -5.49 4.40 16.52
C ASN A 59 -6.29 5.35 15.63
N SER A 60 -5.63 6.14 14.77
CA SER A 60 -6.29 7.17 13.96
C SER A 60 -6.47 6.80 12.48
N VAL A 61 -5.56 6.01 11.91
CA VAL A 61 -5.55 5.62 10.50
C VAL A 61 -5.93 4.15 10.35
N LEU A 62 -5.18 3.22 10.95
CA LEU A 62 -5.39 1.78 10.74
C LEU A 62 -6.79 1.33 11.19
N GLN A 63 -7.20 1.65 12.41
CA GLN A 63 -8.52 1.29 12.95
C GLN A 63 -9.70 1.87 12.14
N LYS A 64 -9.51 3.02 11.47
CA LYS A 64 -10.55 3.63 10.62
C LYS A 64 -10.50 3.12 9.17
N CYS A 65 -9.35 2.60 8.74
CA CYS A 65 -9.12 2.10 7.38
C CYS A 65 -9.35 0.58 7.26
N LEU A 66 -9.48 -0.15 8.38
CA LEU A 66 -10.02 -1.51 8.41
C LEU A 66 -11.51 -1.45 8.05
N GLY A 67 -11.79 -1.44 6.75
CA GLY A 67 -13.14 -1.55 6.22
C GLY A 67 -13.69 -2.97 6.33
N GLU A 68 -15.02 -3.06 6.29
CA GLU A 68 -15.87 -4.25 6.34
C GLU A 68 -15.67 -5.15 5.10
N ILE A 69 -14.47 -5.69 4.88
CA ILE A 69 -14.29 -6.81 3.94
C ILE A 69 -14.45 -8.08 4.78
N GLU A 70 -15.43 -8.91 4.42
CA GLU A 70 -15.57 -10.24 5.02
C GLU A 70 -14.26 -11.01 4.85
N GLN A 71 -13.72 -11.49 5.96
CA GLN A 71 -12.62 -12.46 5.97
C GLN A 71 -13.00 -13.65 5.07
N ASP A 72 -12.06 -14.16 4.28
CA ASP A 72 -12.22 -15.23 3.27
C ASP A 72 -12.82 -14.82 1.90
N SER A 73 -12.98 -13.52 1.61
CA SER A 73 -13.36 -13.07 0.25
C SER A 73 -12.17 -12.42 -0.49
N ASP A 74 -11.87 -12.94 -1.68
CA ASP A 74 -10.85 -12.34 -2.56
C ASP A 74 -11.34 -10.95 -3.00
N PHE A 75 -10.75 -9.89 -2.45
CA PHE A 75 -11.05 -8.51 -2.86
C PHE A 75 -10.37 -8.20 -4.20
N THR A 76 -11.15 -8.23 -5.29
CA THR A 76 -10.61 -8.13 -6.65
C THR A 76 -10.34 -6.69 -7.09
N ALA A 77 -9.66 -6.53 -8.24
CA ALA A 77 -9.47 -5.21 -8.84
C ALA A 77 -10.81 -4.60 -9.31
N GLU A 78 -11.76 -5.44 -9.73
CA GLU A 78 -13.12 -5.05 -10.08
C GLU A 78 -13.88 -4.49 -8.86
N ASP A 79 -13.79 -5.16 -7.72
CA ASP A 79 -14.40 -4.71 -6.46
C ASP A 79 -13.84 -3.35 -6.05
N PHE A 80 -12.51 -3.20 -6.13
CA PHE A 80 -11.86 -1.92 -5.92
C PHE A 80 -12.40 -0.83 -6.85
N CYS A 81 -12.50 -1.10 -8.15
CA CYS A 81 -12.97 -0.11 -9.12
C CYS A 81 -14.39 0.35 -8.80
N LEU A 82 -15.30 -0.59 -8.50
CA LEU A 82 -16.67 -0.28 -8.14
C LEU A 82 -16.73 0.62 -6.90
N GLN A 83 -16.04 0.23 -5.82
CA GLN A 83 -16.02 0.98 -4.56
C GLN A 83 -15.36 2.34 -4.70
N ALA A 84 -14.28 2.43 -5.49
CA ALA A 84 -13.59 3.69 -5.78
C ALA A 84 -14.50 4.66 -6.52
N ILE A 85 -15.19 4.23 -7.58
CA ILE A 85 -16.13 5.07 -8.33
C ILE A 85 -17.28 5.57 -7.44
N ILE A 86 -17.90 4.66 -6.67
CA ILE A 86 -18.98 5.04 -5.74
C ILE A 86 -18.50 6.10 -4.74
N THR A 87 -17.30 5.92 -4.20
CA THR A 87 -16.69 6.83 -3.23
C THR A 87 -16.35 8.18 -3.86
N ILE A 88 -15.75 8.19 -5.06
CA ILE A 88 -15.47 9.40 -5.84
C ILE A 88 -16.75 10.21 -6.05
N GLU A 89 -17.79 9.58 -6.60
CA GLU A 89 -19.07 10.25 -6.89
C GLU A 89 -19.72 10.83 -5.62
N LYS A 90 -19.67 10.09 -4.51
CA LYS A 90 -20.17 10.57 -3.22
C LYS A 90 -19.40 11.79 -2.72
N LYS A 91 -18.07 11.82 -2.86
CA LYS A 91 -17.23 12.95 -2.43
C LYS A 91 -17.41 14.17 -3.32
N LEU A 92 -17.53 13.98 -4.63
CA LEU A 92 -17.78 15.05 -5.60
C LEU A 92 -19.11 15.74 -5.32
N LYS A 93 -20.17 14.99 -4.96
CA LYS A 93 -21.46 15.57 -4.53
C LYS A 93 -21.34 16.50 -3.31
N THR A 94 -20.33 16.30 -2.47
CA THR A 94 -20.06 17.17 -1.31
C THR A 94 -19.09 18.32 -1.61
N GLN A 95 -18.80 18.61 -2.89
CA GLN A 95 -17.82 19.62 -3.33
C GLN A 95 -16.42 19.42 -2.73
N ARG A 96 -16.02 18.16 -2.52
CA ARG A 96 -14.68 17.79 -2.07
C ARG A 96 -13.91 17.13 -3.20
N VAL A 97 -12.59 17.34 -3.21
CA VAL A 97 -11.68 16.65 -4.13
C VAL A 97 -11.43 15.23 -3.59
N PRO A 98 -11.80 14.17 -4.32
CA PRO A 98 -11.45 12.79 -3.94
C PRO A 98 -9.95 12.56 -4.07
N ILE A 99 -9.34 11.98 -3.05
CA ILE A 99 -7.93 11.58 -3.07
C ILE A 99 -7.88 10.07 -2.89
N ILE A 100 -7.33 9.38 -3.89
CA ILE A 100 -7.04 7.95 -3.81
C ILE A 100 -5.57 7.82 -3.44
N VAL A 101 -5.31 7.19 -2.29
CA VAL A 101 -3.96 6.84 -1.83
C VAL A 101 -3.85 5.32 -1.88
N GLY A 102 -2.75 4.79 -2.41
CA GLY A 102 -2.59 3.35 -2.55
C GLY A 102 -1.14 2.90 -2.53
N GLY A 103 -0.96 1.59 -2.44
CA GLY A 103 0.32 0.89 -2.68
C GLY A 103 0.25 -0.14 -3.82
N SER A 104 -0.95 -0.44 -4.33
CA SER A 104 -1.18 -1.44 -5.37
C SER A 104 -1.39 -0.78 -6.73
N ASN A 105 -0.30 -0.63 -7.49
CA ASN A 105 -0.33 -0.01 -8.82
C ASN A 105 -1.26 -0.72 -9.81
N SER A 106 -1.46 -2.04 -9.67
CA SER A 106 -2.38 -2.81 -10.52
C SER A 106 -3.84 -2.35 -10.38
N TYR A 107 -4.27 -1.97 -9.17
CA TYR A 107 -5.66 -1.57 -8.92
C TYR A 107 -5.91 -0.17 -9.46
N ILE A 108 -4.96 0.75 -9.26
CA ILE A 108 -4.99 2.09 -9.82
C ILE A 108 -4.95 2.05 -11.35
N GLN A 109 -4.10 1.20 -11.92
CA GLN A 109 -4.04 0.98 -13.37
C GLN A 109 -5.38 0.46 -13.90
N LYS A 110 -5.97 -0.55 -13.26
CA LYS A 110 -7.28 -1.09 -13.66
C LYS A 110 -8.35 0.01 -13.62
N LEU A 111 -8.46 0.76 -12.53
CA LEU A 111 -9.43 1.86 -12.39
C LEU A 111 -9.30 2.90 -13.51
N VAL A 112 -8.07 3.28 -13.84
CA VAL A 112 -7.80 4.40 -14.75
C VAL A 112 -7.82 4.00 -16.23
N GLU A 113 -7.35 2.79 -16.55
CA GLU A 113 -7.22 2.29 -17.93
C GLU A 113 -8.39 1.44 -18.41
N ASP A 114 -9.33 1.04 -17.54
CA ASP A 114 -10.46 0.22 -17.96
C ASP A 114 -11.34 0.98 -18.98
N PRO A 115 -11.48 0.46 -20.22
CA PRO A 115 -12.26 1.12 -21.25
C PRO A 115 -13.75 1.27 -20.90
N VAL A 116 -14.30 0.39 -20.07
CA VAL A 116 -15.70 0.44 -19.64
C VAL A 116 -15.92 1.60 -18.66
N LEU A 117 -14.93 1.85 -17.80
CA LEU A 117 -15.02 2.94 -16.82
C LEU A 117 -14.85 4.31 -17.50
N MET A 118 -14.07 4.38 -18.59
CA MET A 118 -13.72 5.61 -19.30
C MET A 118 -13.19 6.69 -18.33
N PHE A 119 -12.39 6.27 -17.35
CA PHE A 119 -12.03 7.09 -16.19
C PHE A 119 -11.37 8.41 -16.58
N LYS A 120 -10.37 8.36 -17.47
CA LYS A 120 -9.64 9.54 -17.98
C LYS A 120 -10.53 10.54 -18.73
N TYR A 121 -11.68 10.11 -19.25
CA TYR A 121 -12.64 11.00 -19.90
C TYR A 121 -13.61 11.62 -18.90
N LYS A 122 -13.94 10.90 -17.82
CA LYS A 122 -14.90 11.35 -16.79
C LYS A 122 -14.29 12.29 -15.76
N TYR A 123 -13.01 12.10 -15.43
CA TYR A 123 -12.37 12.82 -14.34
C TYR A 123 -11.07 13.48 -14.79
N ASP A 124 -10.95 14.77 -14.50
CA ASP A 124 -9.67 15.48 -14.59
C ASP A 124 -8.79 15.03 -13.42
N SER A 125 -7.78 14.21 -13.73
CA SER A 125 -7.02 13.44 -12.75
C SER A 125 -5.59 13.93 -12.67
N CYS A 126 -5.10 14.15 -11.46
CA CYS A 126 -3.70 14.46 -11.19
C CYS A 126 -3.02 13.25 -10.55
N PHE A 127 -1.92 12.79 -11.15
CA PHE A 127 -1.12 11.68 -10.63
C PHE A 127 0.13 12.21 -9.96
N ILE A 128 0.32 11.86 -8.68
CA ILE A 128 1.47 12.27 -7.88
C ILE A 128 2.21 11.01 -7.43
N TRP A 129 3.50 10.96 -7.72
CA TRP A 129 4.40 9.94 -7.20
C TRP A 129 5.37 10.56 -6.21
N ILE A 130 5.27 10.12 -4.95
CA ILE A 130 6.22 10.47 -3.90
C ILE A 130 7.31 9.40 -3.90
N ASP A 131 8.53 9.83 -4.18
CA ASP A 131 9.69 8.96 -4.30
C ASP A 131 10.71 9.25 -3.19
N ILE A 132 11.42 8.22 -2.78
CA ILE A 132 12.46 8.26 -1.75
C ILE A 132 13.63 7.44 -2.25
N GLU A 133 14.85 7.89 -1.96
CA GLU A 133 16.05 7.13 -2.31
C GLU A 133 15.94 5.67 -1.82
N GLN A 134 16.22 4.72 -2.71
CA GLN A 134 16.06 3.29 -2.46
C GLN A 134 16.81 2.81 -1.21
N SER A 135 17.99 3.36 -0.94
CA SER A 135 18.81 3.01 0.23
C SER A 135 18.09 3.38 1.54
N PHE A 136 17.52 4.58 1.61
CA PHE A 136 16.73 5.06 2.74
C PHE A 136 15.43 4.28 2.91
N LEU A 137 14.73 4.02 1.82
CA LEU A 137 13.50 3.23 1.85
C LEU A 137 13.76 1.80 2.34
N ASN A 138 14.85 1.17 1.88
CA ASN A 138 15.28 -0.14 2.37
C ASN A 138 15.58 -0.12 3.87
N ARG A 139 16.30 0.89 4.35
CA ARG A 139 16.61 1.05 5.79
C ARG A 139 15.32 1.19 6.60
N ARG A 140 14.40 2.04 6.16
CA ARG A 140 13.11 2.27 6.84
C ARG A 140 12.26 1.00 6.89
N VAL A 141 12.24 0.22 5.82
CA VAL A 141 11.53 -1.06 5.76
C VAL A 141 12.14 -2.06 6.73
N ASP A 142 13.47 -2.18 6.75
CA ASP A 142 14.16 -3.09 7.65
C ASP A 142 13.87 -2.75 9.12
N MET A 143 13.90 -1.45 9.46
CA MET A 143 13.53 -0.95 10.79
C MET A 143 12.07 -1.25 11.14
N ARG A 144 11.14 -0.99 10.20
CA ARG A 144 9.71 -1.23 10.43
C ARG A 144 9.41 -2.71 10.66
N VAL A 145 10.04 -3.61 9.91
CA VAL A 145 9.89 -5.06 10.13
C VAL A 145 10.44 -5.46 11.50
N ASP A 146 11.58 -4.91 11.91
CA ASP A 146 12.11 -5.16 13.25
C ASP A 146 11.16 -4.66 14.34
N GLN A 147 10.59 -3.48 14.17
CA GLN A 147 9.60 -2.91 15.10
C GLN A 147 8.32 -3.75 15.15
N MET A 148 7.79 -4.20 14.02
CA MET A 148 6.59 -5.06 13.97
C MET A 148 6.77 -6.37 14.75
N VAL A 149 7.99 -6.91 14.77
CA VAL A 149 8.32 -8.13 15.51
C VAL A 149 8.65 -7.83 16.98
N LYS A 150 9.28 -6.70 17.28
CA LYS A 150 9.69 -6.31 18.65
C LYS A 150 8.60 -5.57 19.44
N ALA A 151 7.54 -5.08 18.79
CA ALA A 151 6.41 -4.43 19.43
C ALA A 151 5.81 -5.32 20.53
N VAL A 152 5.13 -4.70 21.50
CA VAL A 152 4.60 -5.35 22.71
C VAL A 152 4.00 -6.73 22.40
N ASN A 153 4.51 -7.76 23.08
CA ASN A 153 4.14 -9.18 22.94
C ASN A 153 4.40 -9.86 21.58
N PHE A 154 5.34 -9.38 20.76
CA PHE A 154 5.55 -9.94 19.41
C PHE A 154 4.27 -9.91 18.57
N TRP A 155 3.61 -8.74 18.52
CA TRP A 155 2.33 -8.53 17.83
C TRP A 155 2.21 -9.29 16.50
N LEU A 156 3.19 -9.14 15.59
CA LEU A 156 3.16 -9.81 14.29
C LEU A 156 3.16 -11.35 14.41
N VAL A 157 3.92 -11.90 15.36
CA VAL A 157 3.98 -13.35 15.59
C VAL A 157 2.66 -13.86 16.16
N ASP A 158 2.06 -13.11 17.09
CA ASP A 158 0.78 -13.47 17.69
C ASP A 158 -0.39 -13.31 16.70
N GLU A 159 -0.36 -12.30 15.84
CA GLU A 159 -1.30 -12.11 14.74
C GLU A 159 -1.21 -13.29 13.74
N VAL A 160 0.00 -13.61 13.27
CA VAL A 160 0.21 -14.75 12.36
C VAL A 160 -0.23 -16.06 12.99
N ARG A 161 0.00 -16.27 14.30
CA ARG A 161 -0.46 -17.47 15.01
C ARG A 161 -1.98 -17.63 15.01
N GLN A 162 -2.74 -16.53 15.04
CA GLN A 162 -4.20 -16.58 15.05
C GLN A 162 -4.79 -16.96 13.68
N ILE A 163 -4.13 -16.56 12.59
CA ILE A 163 -4.60 -16.81 11.22
C ILE A 163 -3.94 -18.02 10.55
N PHE A 164 -2.89 -18.60 11.17
CA PHE A 164 -2.16 -19.70 10.55
C PHE A 164 -2.98 -20.99 10.51
N ILE A 165 -3.38 -21.36 9.30
CA ILE A 165 -3.96 -22.65 8.95
C ILE A 165 -2.88 -23.51 8.28
N ARG A 166 -2.70 -24.72 8.79
CA ARG A 166 -1.75 -25.68 8.21
C ARG A 166 -2.19 -26.06 6.79
N ASP A 167 -1.24 -26.07 5.85
CA ASP A 167 -1.43 -26.45 4.44
C ASP A 167 -2.42 -25.55 3.64
N ALA A 168 -2.74 -24.36 4.15
CA ALA A 168 -3.52 -23.35 3.42
C ALA A 168 -2.71 -22.66 2.31
N ASP A 169 -3.42 -22.14 1.30
CA ASP A 169 -2.83 -21.39 0.19
C ASP A 169 -2.75 -19.90 0.52
N TYR A 170 -1.59 -19.46 1.03
CA TYR A 170 -1.32 -18.05 1.36
C TYR A 170 -0.97 -17.18 0.14
N ASN A 171 -1.25 -17.64 -1.09
CA ASN A 171 -1.15 -16.83 -2.29
C ASN A 171 -2.48 -16.15 -2.69
N LYS A 172 -3.52 -16.33 -1.88
CA LYS A 172 -4.85 -15.73 -2.05
C LYS A 172 -5.10 -14.60 -1.04
N GLY A 173 -6.27 -13.96 -1.09
CA GLY A 173 -6.67 -12.91 -0.13
C GLY A 173 -6.66 -13.36 1.33
N ILE A 174 -6.91 -12.40 2.24
CA ILE A 174 -6.97 -12.61 3.70
C ILE A 174 -8.33 -13.17 4.12
#